data_AF-A0A6N3FT54-F1
#
_entry.id   AF-A0A6N3FT54-F1
#
_cell.length_a   1.000
_cell.length_b   1.000
_cell.length_c   1.000
_cell.angle_alpha   90.00
_cell.angle_beta   90.00
_cell.angle_gamma   90.00
#
_symmetry.space_group_name_H-M   'P 1'
#
loop_
_entity.id
_entity.type
_entity.pdbx_description
1 polymer ?
#
loop_
_entity_poly.entity_id
_entity_poly.type
_entity_poly.pdbx_seq_one_letter_code
_entity_poly.pdbx_strand_id
1 'polypeptide(L)'
;MILEFYFRILTVLFWSTLLLNWIFIPNTTINHYIFNTYFVLSIIYIVLSILDKIKRNSDKKEKVNFFYRFISIITFVISMMYFLLYSNSINLLLIKTIINFMYFYISCKKVNMKDEEGVVGIIGSILIFVFATYY
;
A
#
# COMPACT_ATOMS: atom_id res chain seq x y z
N MET A 1 -11.88 10.32 -10.54
CA MET A 1 -12.64 9.09 -10.84
C MET A 1 -11.76 7.94 -11.33
N ILE A 2 -11.10 8.03 -12.50
CA ILE A 2 -10.27 6.90 -13.03
C ILE A 2 -9.13 6.49 -12.08
N LEU A 3 -8.31 7.45 -11.64
CA LEU A 3 -7.22 7.18 -10.69
C LEU A 3 -7.74 6.63 -9.35
N GLU A 4 -8.89 7.11 -8.89
CA GLU A 4 -9.48 6.59 -7.65
C GLU A 4 -9.91 5.14 -7.78
N PHE A 5 -10.54 4.78 -8.90
CA PHE A 5 -10.91 3.41 -9.19
C PHE A 5 -9.69 2.50 -9.30
N TYR A 6 -8.64 2.96 -9.99
CA TYR A 6 -7.36 2.25 -10.07
C TYR A 6 -6.78 1.99 -8.67
N PHE A 7 -6.73 3.02 -7.81
CA PHE A 7 -6.24 2.89 -6.45
C PHE A 7 -7.03 1.86 -5.64
N ARG A 8 -8.36 1.85 -5.77
CA ARG A 8 -9.22 0.86 -5.10
C ARG A 8 -8.93 -0.56 -5.59
N ILE A 9 -8.74 -0.76 -6.89
CA ILE A 9 -8.33 -2.06 -7.45
C ILE A 9 -6.99 -2.53 -6.87
N LEU A 10 -5.97 -1.65 -6.84
CA LEU A 10 -4.67 -1.98 -6.24
C LEU A 10 -4.78 -2.36 -4.75
N THR A 11 -5.67 -1.68 -4.03
CA THR A 11 -5.91 -1.95 -2.61
C THR A 11 -6.57 -3.32 -2.43
N VAL A 12 -7.61 -3.63 -3.21
CA VAL A 12 -8.28 -4.95 -3.17
C VAL A 12 -7.31 -6.06 -3.54
N LEU A 13 -6.56 -5.88 -4.65
CA LEU A 13 -5.55 -6.85 -5.08
C LEU A 13 -4.54 -7.15 -3.99
N PHE A 14 -4.01 -6.14 -3.32
CA PHE A 14 -3.08 -6.31 -2.20
C PHE A 14 -3.65 -7.22 -1.11
N TRP A 15 -4.84 -6.91 -0.61
CA TRP A 15 -5.47 -7.70 0.46
C TRP A 15 -5.78 -9.12 0.01
N SER A 16 -6.30 -9.30 -1.20
CA SER A 16 -6.58 -10.62 -1.75
C SER A 16 -5.31 -11.46 -1.88
N THR A 17 -4.21 -10.88 -2.37
CA THR A 17 -2.93 -11.59 -2.49
C THR A 17 -2.34 -11.96 -1.13
N LEU A 18 -2.44 -11.08 -0.13
CA LEU A 18 -1.92 -11.32 1.21
C LEU A 18 -2.69 -12.46 1.90
N LEU A 19 -4.03 -12.45 1.79
CA LEU A 19 -4.89 -13.54 2.27
C LEU A 19 -4.59 -14.88 1.58
N LEU A 20 -4.42 -14.89 0.26
CA LEU A 20 -4.10 -16.10 -0.49
C LEU A 20 -2.75 -16.69 -0.07
N ASN A 21 -1.71 -15.87 0.07
CA ASN A 21 -0.39 -16.32 0.49
C ASN A 21 -0.38 -16.85 1.93
N TRP A 22 -1.35 -16.46 2.76
CA TRP A 22 -1.49 -17.00 4.12
C TRP A 22 -2.22 -18.35 4.18
N ILE A 23 -3.17 -18.59 3.25
CA ILE A 23 -3.97 -19.84 3.20
C ILE A 23 -3.25 -20.95 2.42
N PHE A 24 -2.55 -20.60 1.34
CA PHE A 24 -1.92 -21.56 0.44
C PHE A 24 -0.45 -21.80 0.78
N ILE A 25 0.06 -22.99 0.41
CA ILE A 25 1.48 -23.32 0.54
C ILE A 25 2.28 -22.41 -0.43
N PRO A 26 3.25 -21.63 0.08
CA PRO A 26 3.97 -20.65 -0.74
C PRO A 26 4.82 -21.34 -1.81
N ASN A 27 4.63 -20.95 -3.07
CA ASN A 27 5.48 -21.33 -4.18
C ASN A 27 6.30 -20.11 -4.61
N THR A 28 7.61 -20.17 -4.44
CA THR A 28 8.54 -19.06 -4.69
C THR A 28 8.42 -18.50 -6.10
N THR A 29 8.22 -19.36 -7.11
CA THR A 29 8.10 -18.94 -8.51
C THR A 29 6.82 -18.16 -8.74
N ILE A 30 5.69 -18.65 -8.19
CA ILE A 30 4.40 -17.97 -8.29
C ILE A 30 4.43 -16.65 -7.53
N ASN A 31 5.04 -16.62 -6.34
CA ASN A 31 5.19 -15.41 -5.53
C ASN A 31 5.97 -14.31 -6.25
N HIS A 32 7.03 -14.66 -7.00
CA HIS A 32 7.74 -13.71 -7.85
C HIS A 32 6.88 -13.13 -8.96
N TYR A 33 6.07 -13.95 -9.64
CA TYR A 33 5.16 -13.44 -10.68
C TYR A 33 4.06 -12.55 -10.11
N ILE A 34 3.46 -12.92 -8.97
CA ILE A 34 2.45 -12.11 -8.28
C ILE A 34 3.06 -10.77 -7.85
N PHE A 35 4.25 -10.78 -7.24
CA PHE A 35 4.93 -9.55 -6.85
C PHE A 35 5.25 -8.66 -8.05
N ASN A 36 5.84 -9.22 -9.12
CA ASN A 36 6.22 -8.43 -10.30
C ASN A 36 5.02 -7.80 -11.00
N THR A 37 3.92 -8.54 -11.14
CA THR A 37 2.68 -7.99 -11.72
C THR A 37 2.12 -6.85 -10.86
N TYR A 38 2.06 -7.03 -9.53
CA TYR A 38 1.62 -5.98 -8.61
C TYR A 38 2.55 -4.75 -8.66
N PHE A 39 3.86 -4.97 -8.73
CA PHE A 39 4.87 -3.91 -8.77
C PHE A 39 4.75 -3.05 -10.03
N VAL A 40 4.60 -3.68 -11.20
CA VAL A 40 4.40 -2.98 -12.48
C VAL A 40 3.12 -2.14 -12.44
N LEU A 41 2.00 -2.71 -11.98
CA LEU A 41 0.73 -1.98 -11.86
C LEU A 41 0.84 -0.79 -10.88
N SER A 42 1.63 -0.94 -9.81
CA SER A 42 1.88 0.11 -8.83
C SER A 42 2.71 1.26 -9.42
N ILE A 43 3.75 0.95 -10.21
CA ILE A 43 4.56 1.96 -10.92
C ILE A 43 3.69 2.76 -11.89
N ILE A 44 2.87 2.08 -12.70
CA ILE A 44 1.96 2.74 -13.66
C ILE A 44 1.05 3.73 -12.92
N TYR A 45 0.46 3.31 -11.80
CA TYR A 45 -0.38 4.19 -11.01
C TYR A 45 0.37 5.42 -10.47
N ILE A 46 1.58 5.22 -9.93
CA ILE A 46 2.38 6.32 -9.37
C ILE A 46 2.70 7.36 -10.46
N VAL A 47 3.12 6.91 -11.64
CA VAL A 47 3.42 7.80 -12.78
C VAL A 47 2.19 8.60 -13.18
N LEU A 48 1.04 7.93 -13.37
CA LEU A 48 -0.22 8.61 -13.71
C LEU A 48 -0.67 9.60 -12.64
N SER A 49 -0.49 9.26 -11.36
CA SER A 49 -0.84 10.13 -10.23
C SER A 49 0.03 11.38 -10.16
N ILE A 50 1.32 11.26 -10.46
CA ILE A 50 2.25 12.39 -10.52
C ILE A 50 1.89 13.31 -11.69
N LEU A 51 1.60 12.75 -12.87
CA LEU A 51 1.19 13.53 -14.04
C LEU A 51 -0.10 14.32 -13.80
N ASP A 52 -1.12 13.70 -13.17
CA ASP A 52 -2.37 14.39 -12.84
C ASP A 52 -2.14 15.53 -11.83
N LYS A 53 -1.23 15.32 -10.86
CA LYS A 53 -0.87 16.35 -9.87
C LYS A 53 -0.14 17.54 -10.48
N ILE A 54 0.79 17.32 -11.41
CA ILE A 54 1.52 18.41 -12.09
C ILE A 54 0.55 19.28 -12.89
N LYS A 55 -0.49 18.68 -13.47
CA LYS A 55 -1.48 19.36 -14.31
C LYS A 55 -2.46 20.23 -13.52
N ARG A 56 -2.61 20.04 -12.21
CA ARG A 56 -3.60 20.73 -11.37
C ARG A 56 -2.95 21.53 -10.24
N ASN A 57 -3.35 22.80 -10.09
CA ASN A 57 -3.08 23.54 -8.87
C ASN A 57 -3.94 22.94 -7.74
N SER A 58 -3.29 22.13 -6.90
CA SER A 58 -4.00 21.30 -5.91
C SER A 58 -4.31 22.07 -4.62
N ASP A 59 -5.56 21.97 -4.16
CA ASP A 59 -5.97 22.40 -2.84
C ASP A 59 -5.30 21.60 -1.72
N LYS A 60 -5.31 22.13 -0.49
CA LYS A 60 -4.73 21.46 0.69
C LYS A 60 -5.29 20.05 0.91
N LYS A 61 -6.59 19.83 0.65
CA LYS A 61 -7.25 18.52 0.75
C LYS A 61 -6.73 17.54 -0.31
N GLU A 62 -6.60 17.98 -1.56
CA GLU A 62 -6.06 17.15 -2.64
C GLU A 62 -4.59 16.77 -2.40
N LYS A 63 -3.79 17.68 -1.84
CA LYS A 63 -2.40 17.37 -1.45
C LYS A 63 -2.35 16.22 -0.44
N VAL A 64 -3.16 16.28 0.63
CA VAL A 64 -3.22 15.22 1.64
C VAL A 64 -3.70 13.90 1.03
N ASN A 65 -4.71 13.94 0.16
CA ASN A 65 -5.21 12.74 -0.51
C ASN A 65 -4.14 12.10 -1.42
N PHE A 66 -3.40 12.90 -2.17
CA PHE A 66 -2.28 12.43 -2.97
C PHE A 66 -1.20 11.75 -2.11
N PHE A 67 -0.76 12.42 -1.03
CA PHE A 67 0.25 11.85 -0.14
C PHE A 67 -0.22 10.56 0.53
N TYR A 68 -1.50 10.50 0.92
CA TYR A 68 -2.13 9.30 1.44
C TYR A 68 -2.04 8.14 0.45
N ARG A 69 -2.52 8.32 -0.79
CA ARG A 69 -2.51 7.25 -1.79
C ARG A 69 -1.08 6.84 -2.17
N PHE A 70 -0.16 7.79 -2.21
CA PHE A 70 1.24 7.53 -2.49
C PHE A 70 1.89 6.68 -1.40
N ILE A 71 1.74 7.07 -0.12
CA ILE A 71 2.30 6.28 0.98
C ILE A 71 1.64 4.91 1.08
N SER A 72 0.32 4.80 0.84
CA SER A 72 -0.39 3.51 0.84
C SER A 72 0.24 2.52 -0.13
N ILE A 73 0.51 2.94 -1.37
CA ILE A 73 1.08 2.05 -2.39
C ILE A 73 2.51 1.66 -2.06
N ILE A 74 3.32 2.59 -1.56
CA ILE A 74 4.68 2.28 -1.11
C ILE A 74 4.61 1.23 0.02
N THR A 75 3.73 1.43 1.00
CA THR A 75 3.52 0.45 2.08
C THR A 75 3.09 -0.91 1.54
N PHE A 76 2.16 -0.95 0.58
CA PHE A 76 1.69 -2.19 -0.02
C PHE A 76 2.79 -2.92 -0.79
N VAL A 77 3.56 -2.22 -1.62
CA VAL A 77 4.69 -2.79 -2.38
C VAL A 77 5.73 -3.39 -1.43
N ILE A 78 6.12 -2.65 -0.40
CA ILE A 78 7.16 -3.11 0.55
C ILE A 78 6.63 -4.26 1.41
N SER A 79 5.35 -4.21 1.80
CA SER A 79 4.70 -5.30 2.51
C SER A 79 4.64 -6.56 1.65
N MET A 80 4.25 -6.45 0.38
CA MET A 80 4.24 -7.57 -0.57
C MET A 80 5.64 -8.14 -0.78
N MET A 81 6.65 -7.29 -0.91
CA MET A 81 8.03 -7.71 -1.05
C MET A 81 8.50 -8.51 0.17
N TYR A 82 8.12 -8.09 1.37
CA TYR A 82 8.41 -8.81 2.60
C TYR A 82 7.68 -10.15 2.67
N PHE A 83 6.35 -10.16 2.55
CA PHE A 83 5.54 -11.37 2.74
C PHE A 83 5.76 -12.43 1.65
N LEU A 84 5.97 -12.02 0.40
CA LEU A 84 6.07 -12.96 -0.72
C LEU A 84 7.51 -13.44 -0.97
N LEU A 85 8.51 -12.58 -0.80
CA LEU A 85 9.88 -12.83 -1.27
C LEU A 85 10.91 -12.96 -0.15
N TYR A 86 10.84 -12.11 0.88
CA TYR A 86 11.93 -11.95 1.86
C TYR A 86 11.45 -11.96 3.31
N SER A 87 10.58 -12.90 3.67
CA SER A 87 9.94 -12.97 5.00
C SER A 87 10.93 -12.99 6.16
N ASN A 88 12.15 -13.49 5.96
CA ASN A 88 13.14 -13.65 7.03
C ASN A 88 14.15 -12.50 7.12
N SER A 89 13.98 -11.44 6.33
CA SER A 89 14.94 -10.33 6.28
C SER A 89 14.62 -9.25 7.32
N ILE A 90 15.42 -9.18 8.39
CA ILE A 90 15.27 -8.20 9.48
C ILE A 90 15.34 -6.76 8.94
N ASN A 91 16.26 -6.49 8.01
CA ASN A 91 16.40 -5.16 7.41
C ASN A 91 15.10 -4.71 6.71
N LEU A 92 14.44 -5.62 6.01
CA LEU A 92 13.23 -5.30 5.27
C LEU A 92 12.02 -5.16 6.20
N LEU A 93 11.98 -5.95 7.28
CA LEU A 93 10.99 -5.79 8.34
C LEU A 93 11.08 -4.39 8.98
N LEU A 94 12.28 -3.89 9.28
CA LEU A 94 12.48 -2.55 9.82
C LEU A 94 12.00 -1.47 8.85
N ILE A 95 12.39 -1.55 7.58
CA ILE A 95 11.96 -0.61 6.53
C ILE A 95 10.43 -0.63 6.40
N LYS A 96 9.82 -1.81 6.31
CA LYS A 96 8.36 -1.99 6.26
C LYS A 96 7.69 -1.32 7.45
N THR A 97 8.22 -1.52 8.67
CA THR A 97 7.64 -1.01 9.90
C THR A 97 7.68 0.52 9.94
N ILE A 98 8.81 1.15 9.58
CA ILE A 98 8.95 2.61 9.52
C ILE A 98 7.94 3.20 8.52
N ILE A 99 7.82 2.59 7.35
CA ILE A 99 6.90 3.06 6.29
C ILE A 99 5.44 2.85 6.70
N ASN A 100 5.14 1.75 7.39
CA ASN A 100 3.80 1.52 7.94
C ASN A 100 3.42 2.56 9.01
N PHE A 101 4.37 3.01 9.84
CA PHE A 101 4.13 4.12 10.76
C PHE A 101 3.86 5.45 10.02
N MET A 102 4.60 5.73 8.94
CA MET A 102 4.31 6.89 8.09
C MET A 102 2.91 6.80 7.47
N TYR A 103 2.50 5.60 7.04
CA TYR A 103 1.15 5.36 6.51
C TYR A 103 0.08 5.58 7.57
N PHE A 104 0.25 5.04 8.78
CA PHE A 104 -0.65 5.29 9.90
C PHE A 104 -0.78 6.79 10.19
N TYR A 105 0.34 7.52 10.27
CA TYR A 105 0.35 8.96 10.52
C TYR A 105 -0.44 9.76 9.47
N ILE A 106 -0.21 9.49 8.18
CA ILE A 106 -0.91 10.19 7.10
C ILE A 106 -2.40 9.81 7.09
N SER A 107 -2.74 8.57 7.44
CA SER A 107 -4.13 8.11 7.59
C SER A 107 -4.87 8.88 8.68
N CYS A 108 -4.26 9.06 9.86
CA CYS A 108 -4.81 9.90 10.93
C CYS A 108 -5.02 11.35 10.48
N LYS A 109 -4.05 11.92 9.75
CA LYS A 109 -4.18 13.27 9.19
C LYS A 109 -5.36 13.37 8.21
N LYS A 110 -5.64 12.31 7.45
CA LYS A 110 -6.77 12.24 6.51
C LYS A 110 -8.11 12.13 7.24
N VAL A 111 -8.20 11.34 8.32
CA VAL A 111 -9.39 11.29 9.19
C VAL A 111 -9.73 12.65 9.78
N ASN A 112 -8.73 13.43 10.21
CA ASN A 112 -8.95 14.79 10.70
C ASN A 112 -9.58 15.73 9.66
N MET A 113 -9.52 15.39 8.37
CA MET A 113 -10.19 16.11 7.27
C MET A 113 -11.61 15.60 6.98
N LYS A 114 -12.18 14.75 7.87
CA LYS A 114 -13.49 14.11 7.75
C LYS A 114 -13.64 13.25 6.49
N ASP A 115 -12.58 12.52 6.15
CA ASP A 115 -12.54 11.61 5.01
C ASP A 115 -12.47 10.15 5.49
N GLU A 116 -13.49 9.36 5.18
CA GLU A 116 -13.67 7.98 5.63
C GLU A 116 -12.58 7.03 5.13
N GLU A 117 -11.97 7.33 3.97
CA GLU A 117 -10.83 6.55 3.45
C GLU A 117 -9.66 6.55 4.44
N GLY A 118 -9.53 7.57 5.28
CA GLY A 118 -8.51 7.62 6.33
C GLY A 118 -8.69 6.55 7.41
N VAL A 119 -9.93 6.18 7.75
CA VAL A 119 -10.22 5.14 8.74
C VAL A 119 -9.80 3.77 8.21
N VAL A 120 -10.10 3.51 6.93
CA VAL A 120 -9.64 2.30 6.23
C VAL A 120 -8.11 2.22 6.25
N GLY A 121 -7.42 3.34 6.08
CA GLY A 121 -5.96 3.40 6.15
C GLY A 121 -5.40 3.05 7.53
N ILE A 122 -6.02 3.57 8.59
CA ILE A 122 -5.67 3.23 9.98
C ILE A 122 -5.84 1.72 10.21
N ILE A 123 -7.01 1.16 9.89
CA ILE A 123 -7.29 -0.27 10.05
C ILE A 123 -6.27 -1.09 9.25
N GLY A 124 -6.01 -0.71 8.00
CA GLY A 124 -5.06 -1.40 7.13
C GLY A 124 -3.64 -1.41 7.68
N SER A 125 -3.17 -0.28 8.21
CA SER A 125 -1.82 -0.19 8.81
C SER A 125 -1.69 -1.05 10.08
N ILE A 126 -2.73 -1.12 10.92
CA ILE A 126 -2.77 -2.01 12.08
C ILE A 126 -2.75 -3.47 11.61
N LEU A 127 -3.54 -3.82 10.60
CA LEU A 127 -3.57 -5.19 10.07
C LEU A 127 -2.21 -5.62 9.51
N ILE A 128 -1.54 -4.75 8.75
CA ILE A 128 -0.19 -5.02 8.19
C ILE A 128 0.83 -5.24 9.32
N PHE A 129 0.69 -4.50 10.41
CA PHE A 129 1.54 -4.67 11.59
C PHE A 129 1.26 -6.00 12.29
N VAL A 130 0.00 -6.38 12.48
CA VAL A 130 -0.40 -7.67 13.06
C VAL A 130 0.09 -8.83 12.17
N PHE A 131 -0.07 -8.74 10.86
CA PHE A 131 0.49 -9.75 9.96
C PHE A 131 2.00 -9.87 10.05
N ALA A 132 2.71 -8.80 10.38
CA ALA A 132 4.16 -8.86 10.59
C ALA A 132 4.56 -9.65 11.85
N THR A 133 3.68 -9.81 12.84
CA THR A 133 3.98 -10.56 14.07
C THR A 133 3.65 -12.04 13.99
N TYR A 134 2.72 -12.42 13.11
CA TYR A 134 2.24 -13.80 12.94
C TYR A 134 2.90 -14.57 11.79
N TYR A 135 3.79 -13.92 11.04
CA TYR A 135 4.49 -14.47 9.88
C TYR A 135 5.96 -14.68 10.23
#